data_AF-A0A1Z9UBR6-F1
#
_entry.id   AF-A0A1Z9UBR6-F1
#
_cell.length_a   1.000
_cell.length_b   1.000
_cell.length_c   1.000
_cell.angle_alpha   90.00
_cell.angle_beta   90.00
_cell.angle_gamma   90.00
#
_symmetry.space_group_name_H-M   'P 1'
#
loop_
_entity.id
_entity.type
_entity.pdbx_description
1 polymer ?
#
loop_
_entity_poly.entity_id
_entity_poly.type
_entity_poly.pdbx_seq_one_letter_code
_entity_poly.pdbx_strand_id
1 'polypeptide(L)' 'MTNKFEVLADDFVFLEGPRWQNNKLWVSDMWGHEVFTIDEQGERSSVVKVAGRPSGLCFLSSG' A
#
# COMPACT_ATOMS: atom_id res chain seq x y z
N MET A 1 -6.80 -20.67 20.37
CA MET A 1 -7.41 -19.62 19.53
C MET A 1 -6.91 -19.82 18.12
N THR A 2 -7.81 -19.94 17.16
CA THR A 2 -7.44 -20.05 15.74
C THR A 2 -7.49 -18.64 15.16
N ASN A 3 -6.35 -18.12 14.70
CA ASN A 3 -6.36 -16.85 13.99
C ASN A 3 -7.03 -17.08 12.63
N LYS A 4 -8.12 -16.36 12.38
CA LYS A 4 -8.79 -16.34 11.08
C LYS A 4 -8.21 -15.15 10.31
N PHE A 5 -7.71 -15.42 9.11
CA PHE A 5 -7.25 -14.39 8.18
C PHE A 5 -8.33 -14.14 7.14
N GLU A 6 -8.45 -12.88 6.72
CA GLU A 6 -9.33 -12.43 5.65
C GLU A 6 -8.55 -11.47 4.73
N VAL A 7 -8.94 -11.44 3.46
CA VAL A 7 -8.33 -10.54 2.47
C VAL A 7 -8.86 -9.13 2.74
N LEU A 8 -7.96 -8.19 3.01
CA LEU A 8 -8.31 -6.78 3.22
C LEU A 8 -8.58 -6.05 1.89
N ALA A 9 -7.72 -6.24 0.90
CA ALA A 9 -7.83 -5.66 -0.44
C ALA A 9 -7.09 -6.54 -1.46
N ASP A 10 -7.55 -6.53 -2.71
CA ASP A 10 -7.00 -7.33 -3.81
C ASP A 10 -6.91 -6.53 -5.13
N ASP A 11 -6.75 -7.23 -6.27
CA ASP A 11 -6.68 -6.64 -7.61
C ASP A 11 -5.49 -5.67 -7.83
N PHE A 12 -4.34 -5.97 -7.22
CA PHE A 12 -3.07 -5.25 -7.44
C PHE A 12 -2.14 -6.05 -8.36
N VAL A 13 -1.16 -5.38 -8.98
CA VAL A 13 -0.21 -6.06 -9.86
C VAL A 13 0.91 -6.73 -9.06
N PHE A 14 1.64 -5.96 -8.24
CA PHE A 14 2.70 -6.48 -7.36
C PHE A 14 3.04 -5.51 -6.23
N LEU A 15 2.43 -5.72 -5.06
CA LEU A 15 2.63 -4.85 -3.90
C LEU A 15 3.96 -5.11 -3.18
N GLU A 16 4.63 -4.02 -2.82
CA GLU A 16 5.90 -4.00 -2.08
C GLU A 16 5.92 -2.88 -1.04
N GLY A 17 6.84 -3.01 -0.08
CA GLY A 17 7.15 -1.96 0.89
C GLY A 17 5.98 -1.51 1.78
N PRO A 18 5.20 -2.42 2.42
CA PRO A 18 4.08 -2.04 3.26
C PRO A 18 4.53 -1.16 4.44
N ARG A 19 3.83 -0.05 4.67
CA ARG A 19 4.03 0.84 5.83
C ARG A 19 2.69 1.26 6.41
N TRP A 20 2.58 1.30 7.73
CA TRP A 20 1.37 1.80 8.39
C TRP A 20 1.60 3.22 8.90
N GLN A 21 0.75 4.15 8.49
CA GLN A 21 0.74 5.52 9.02
C GLN A 21 -0.63 6.17 8.80
N ASN A 22 -1.09 6.96 9.78
CA ASN A 22 -2.35 7.70 9.72
C ASN A 22 -3.56 6.81 9.41
N ASN A 23 -3.66 5.65 10.09
CA ASN A 23 -4.72 4.65 9.92
C ASN A 23 -4.87 4.13 8.49
N LYS A 24 -3.77 4.11 7.74
CA LYS A 24 -3.73 3.58 6.38
C LYS A 24 -2.49 2.71 6.17
N LEU A 25 -2.67 1.67 5.38
CA LEU A 25 -1.60 0.84 4.83
C LEU A 25 -1.12 1.45 3.52
N TRP A 26 0.14 1.88 3.49
CA TRP A 26 0.83 2.40 2.32
C TRP A 26 1.57 1.27 1.62
N VAL A 27 1.46 1.18 0.29
CA VAL A 27 2.12 0.16 -0.52
C VAL A 27 2.57 0.73 -1.85
N SER A 28 3.69 0.23 -2.38
CA SER A 28 4.11 0.47 -3.76
C SER A 28 3.61 -0.66 -4.64
N ASP A 29 2.92 -0.36 -5.74
CA ASP A 29 2.68 -1.32 -6.79
C ASP A 29 3.79 -1.22 -7.86
N MET A 30 4.76 -2.13 -7.77
CA MET A 30 5.99 -2.07 -8.54
C MET A 30 5.76 -2.21 -10.04
N TRP A 31 4.77 -3.02 -10.42
CA TRP A 31 4.39 -3.25 -11.81
C TRP A 31 3.11 -2.52 -12.21
N GLY A 32 2.33 -2.04 -11.23
CA GLY A 32 1.24 -1.10 -11.42
C GLY A 32 1.70 0.37 -11.56
N HIS A 33 2.98 0.66 -11.32
CA HIS A 33 3.57 1.99 -11.50
C HIS A 33 2.89 3.07 -10.62
N GLU A 34 2.51 2.70 -9.39
CA GLU A 34 1.67 3.55 -8.53
C GLU A 34 1.92 3.28 -7.05
N VAL A 35 1.70 4.29 -6.20
CA VAL A 35 1.68 4.14 -4.75
C VAL A 35 0.24 4.29 -4.27
N PHE A 36 -0.20 3.36 -3.43
CA PHE A 36 -1.54 3.35 -2.86
C PHE A 36 -1.51 3.55 -1.35
N THR A 37 -2.63 4.06 -0.83
CA THR A 37 -3.05 3.81 0.55
C THR A 37 -4.28 2.92 0.57
N ILE A 38 -4.42 2.08 1.59
CA ILE A 38 -5.57 1.21 1.83
C ILE A 38 -6.03 1.47 3.27
N ASP A 39 -7.31 1.75 3.49
CA ASP A 39 -7.84 1.91 4.84
C ASP A 39 -8.26 0.58 5.48
N GLU A 40 -8.77 0.63 6.72
CA GLU A 40 -9.21 -0.55 7.46
C GLU A 40 -10.46 -1.23 6.87
N GLN A 41 -11.17 -0.56 5.94
CA GLN A 41 -12.29 -1.13 5.22
C GLN A 41 -11.86 -1.81 3.91
N GLY A 42 -10.58 -1.72 3.55
CA GLY A 42 -10.05 -2.25 2.31
C GLY A 42 -10.12 -1.28 1.13
N GLU A 43 -10.56 -0.04 1.35
CA GLU A 43 -10.70 0.94 0.28
C GLU A 43 -9.32 1.48 -0.12
N ARG A 44 -8.94 1.23 -1.37
CA ARG A 44 -7.67 1.72 -1.94
C ARG A 44 -7.81 3.11 -2.54
N SER A 45 -6.82 3.96 -2.30
CA SER A 45 -6.70 5.28 -2.89
C SER A 45 -5.33 5.42 -3.56
N SER A 46 -5.34 5.82 -4.84
CA SER A 46 -4.11 6.22 -5.54
C SER A 46 -3.54 7.50 -4.91
N VAL A 47 -2.26 7.46 -4.55
CA VAL A 47 -1.53 8.63 -4.04
C VAL A 47 -0.75 9.30 -5.15
N VAL A 48 0.02 8.51 -5.90
CA VAL A 48 0.89 9.02 -6.96
C VAL A 48 1.23 7.94 -7.97
N LYS A 49 1.20 8.30 -9.25
CA LYS A 49 1.74 7.49 -10.34
C LYS A 49 3.23 7.75 -10.49
N VAL A 50 4.00 6.68 -10.65
CA VAL A 50 5.45 6.71 -10.72
C VAL A 50 5.87 6.14 -12.07
N ALA A 51 6.60 6.92 -12.87
CA ALA A 51 7.04 6.46 -14.19
C ALA A 51 7.97 5.22 -14.13
N GLY A 52 8.75 5.11 -13.05
CA GLY A 52 9.57 3.94 -12.74
C GLY A 52 8.79 2.84 -12.02
N ARG A 53 9.51 1.88 -11.42
CA ARG A 53 8.93 0.78 -10.65
C ARG A 53 9.12 1.05 -9.15
N PRO A 54 8.13 1.64 -8.45
CA PRO A 54 8.27 1.92 -7.03
C PRO A 54 8.37 0.60 -6.23
N SER A 55 9.17 0.54 -5.18
CA SER A 55 9.36 -0.69 -4.39
C SER A 55 9.52 -0.39 -2.91
N GLY A 56 10.50 0.46 -2.56
CA GLY A 56 10.69 0.92 -1.18
C GLY A 56 9.87 2.17 -0.86
N LEU A 57 9.25 2.20 0.33
CA LEU A 57 8.58 3.38 0.88
C LEU A 57 9.05 3.63 2.32
N CYS A 58 9.20 4.90 2.65
CA CYS A 58 9.42 5.38 4.01
C CYS A 58 8.89 6.81 4.14
N PHE A 59 8.60 7.21 5.37
CA PHE A 59 8.16 8.57 5.68
C PHE A 59 9.36 9.41 6.10
N LEU A 60 9.39 10.66 5.66
CA LEU A 60 10.33 11.64 6.20
C LEU A 60 9.94 11.96 7.64
N SER A 61 10.90 12.34 8.47
CA SER A 61 10.64 12.73 9.86
C SER A 61 9.75 13.98 10.00
N SER A 62 9.69 14.80 8.95
CA SER A 62 8.79 15.95 8.86
C SER A 62 7.34 15.59 8.52
N GLY A 63 7.08 14.35 8.10
CA GLY A 63 5.94 14.07 7.21
C GLY A 63 6.26 14.47 5.79
#